data_AF-E7G6J7-F1
#
_entry.id   AF-E7G6J7-F1
#
_cell.length_a   1.000
_cell.length_b   1.000
_cell.length_c   1.000
_cell.angle_alpha   90.00
_cell.angle_beta   90.00
_cell.angle_gamma   90.00
#
_symmetry.space_group_name_H-M   'P 1'
#
loop_
_entity.id
_entity.type
_entity.pdbx_description
1 polymer ?
#
loop_
_entity_poly.entity_id
_entity_poly.type
_entity_poly.pdbx_seq_one_letter_code
_entity_poly.pdbx_strand_id
1 'polypeptide(L)' 'MKEKSTFGRFIVKKRKERNLTQKELAEQLYVTESAVSKWERGVSQTKGY' A
#
# COMPACT_ATOMS: atom_id res chain seq x y z
N MET A 1 0.72 -15.50 18.69
CA MET A 1 1.51 -15.40 17.44
C MET A 1 1.55 -13.93 17.02
N LYS A 2 2.72 -13.27 16.99
CA LYS A 2 2.83 -11.90 16.48
C LYS A 2 2.62 -11.94 14.97
N GLU A 3 1.44 -11.59 14.49
CA GLU A 3 1.22 -11.33 13.06
C GLU A 3 2.22 -10.25 12.63
N LYS A 4 3.23 -10.62 11.85
CA LYS A 4 4.09 -9.66 11.16
C LYS A 4 3.20 -8.92 10.15
N SER A 5 2.56 -7.86 10.60
CA SER A 5 1.77 -6.98 9.74
C SER A 5 2.74 -6.36 8.75
N THR A 6 2.76 -6.89 7.52
CA THR A 6 3.53 -6.29 6.45
C THR A 6 2.96 -4.91 6.16
N PHE A 7 3.81 -3.98 5.75
CA PHE A 7 3.40 -2.62 5.40
C PHE A 7 2.21 -2.61 4.43
N GLY A 8 2.20 -3.53 3.46
CA GLY A 8 1.08 -3.73 2.55
C GLY A 8 -0.25 -4.03 3.23
N ARG A 9 -0.26 -4.95 4.20
CA ARG A 9 -1.49 -5.33 4.92
C ARG A 9 -2.01 -4.20 5.79
N PHE A 10 -1.10 -3.40 6.36
CA PHE A 10 -1.45 -2.18 7.09
C PHE A 10 -2.09 -1.13 6.18
N ILE A 11 -1.51 -0.89 5.00
CA ILE A 11 -2.05 0.03 3.99
C ILE A 11 -3.46 -0.40 3.55
N VAL A 12 -3.67 -1.68 3.22
CA VAL A 12 -4.99 -2.21 2.84
C VAL A 12 -6.02 -1.96 3.94
N LYS A 13 -5.67 -2.25 5.20
CA LYS A 13 -6.56 -2.04 6.34
C LYS A 13 -6.94 -0.56 6.47
N LYS A 14 -5.96 0.34 6.46
CA LYS A 14 -6.19 1.79 6.58
C LYS A 14 -6.99 2.36 5.41
N ARG A 15 -6.75 1.88 4.20
CA ARG A 15 -7.51 2.26 3.00
C ARG A 15 -8.98 1.90 3.14
N LYS A 16 -9.28 0.66 3.55
CA LYS A 16 -10.64 0.17 3.76
C LYS A 16 -11.35 0.85 4.93
N GLU A 17 -10.65 1.11 6.04
CA GLU A 17 -11.21 1.87 7.18
C GLU A 17 -11.70 3.27 6.78
N ARG A 18 -11.06 3.87 5.76
CA ARG A 18 -11.43 5.19 5.26
C ARG A 18 -12.28 5.16 3.98
N ASN A 19 -12.71 3.98 3.52
CA ASN A 19 -13.42 3.79 2.25
C ASN A 19 -12.73 4.43 1.04
N LEU A 20 -11.39 4.44 1.03
CA LEU A 20 -10.62 5.02 -0.06
C LEU A 20 -10.32 3.99 -1.15
N THR A 21 -10.20 4.44 -2.39
CA THR A 21 -9.62 3.69 -3.50
C THR A 21 -8.10 3.75 -3.47
N GLN A 22 -7.42 2.90 -4.25
CA GLN A 22 -5.95 2.96 -4.35
C GLN A 22 -5.48 4.30 -4.92
N LYS A 23 -6.23 4.86 -5.89
CA LYS A 23 -5.99 6.18 -6.47
C LYS A 23 -6.13 7.31 -5.44
N GLU A 24 -7.21 7.36 -4.68
CA GLU A 24 -7.41 8.41 -3.67
C GLU A 24 -6.35 8.35 -2.57
N LEU A 25 -5.97 7.15 -2.13
CA LEU A 25 -4.86 7.00 -1.18
C LEU A 25 -3.53 7.45 -1.80
N ALA A 26 -3.30 7.18 -3.07
CA ALA A 26 -2.09 7.59 -3.78
C ALA A 26 -2.01 9.12 -3.90
N GLU A 27 -3.11 9.78 -4.21
CA GLU A 27 -3.23 11.25 -4.25
C GLU A 27 -2.93 11.87 -2.89
N GLN A 28 -3.48 11.31 -1.81
CA GLN A 28 -3.21 11.79 -0.44
C GLN A 28 -1.76 11.62 0.01
N LEU A 29 -1.08 10.59 -0.49
CA LEU A 29 0.31 10.28 -0.14
C LEU A 29 1.32 10.82 -1.16
N TYR A 30 0.85 11.56 -2.18
CA TYR A 30 1.66 12.08 -3.29
C TYR A 30 2.49 11.00 -4.00
N VAL A 31 1.91 9.81 -4.16
CA VAL A 31 2.52 8.69 -4.87
C VAL A 31 1.65 8.27 -6.05
N THR A 32 2.14 7.34 -6.86
CA THR A 32 1.34 6.75 -7.94
C THR A 32 0.42 5.66 -7.40
N GLU A 33 -0.73 5.46 -8.04
CA GLU A 33 -1.62 4.33 -7.78
C GLU A 33 -0.86 2.99 -7.88
N SER A 34 0.07 2.89 -8.83
CA SER A 34 0.93 1.72 -9.01
C SER A 34 1.86 1.46 -7.82
N ALA A 35 2.30 2.50 -7.09
CA ALA A 35 3.08 2.35 -5.87
C ALA A 35 2.22 1.77 -4.74
N VAL A 36 1.00 2.29 -4.55
CA VAL A 36 0.04 1.75 -3.57
C VAL A 36 -0.28 0.29 -3.88
N SER A 37 -0.55 -0.03 -5.14
CA SER A 37 -0.80 -1.40 -5.60
C SER A 37 0.37 -2.36 -5.33
N LYS A 38 1.62 -1.90 -5.49
CA LYS A 38 2.82 -2.70 -5.17
C LYS A 38 2.96 -2.93 -3.67
N TRP A 39 2.73 -1.89 -2.87
CA TRP A 39 2.75 -2.00 -1.41
C TRP A 39 1.72 -3.00 -0.91
N GLU A 40 0.46 -2.88 -1.37
CA GLU A 40 -0.62 -3.79 -0.99
C GLU A 40 -0.32 -5.26 -1.36
N ARG A 41 0.34 -5.49 -2.49
CA ARG A 41 0.76 -6.82 -2.97
C ARG A 41 2.07 -7.33 -2.34
N GLY A 42 2.78 -6.50 -1.57
CA GLY A 42 4.06 -6.86 -0.97
C GLY A 42 5.23 -6.95 -1.96
N VAL A 43 5.07 -6.42 -3.18
CA VAL A 43 6.14 -6.40 -4.20
C VAL A 43 7.00 -5.17 -3.94
N SER A 44 7.98 -5.31 -3.06
CA SER A 44 8.95 -4.24 -2.81
C SER A 44 9.79 -4.03 -4.06
N GLN A 45 9.91 -2.79 -4.54
CA GLN A 45 10.66 -2.48 -5.74
C GLN A 45 12.17 -2.58 -5.43
N THR A 46 12.73 -3.80 -5.38
CA THR A 46 14.17 -4.00 -5.55
C THR A 46 14.46 -3.63 -7.00
N LYS A 47 14.73 -2.36 -7.21
CA LYS A 47 15.22 -1.84 -8.47
C LYS A 47 16.62 -2.44 -8.66
N GLY A 48 16.72 -3.45 -9.51
CA GLY A 48 17.96 -3.79 -10.19
C GLY A 48 18.36 -2.55 -10.98
N TYR A 49 19.35 -1.84 -10.44
CA TYR A 49 20.18 -0.93 -11.23
C TYR A 49 21.27 -1.77 -11.90
#